data_AF-A0A820I2N2-F1
#
_entry.id   AF-A0A820I2N2-F1
#
_cell.length_a   1.000
_cell.length_b   1.000
_cell.length_c   1.000
_cell.angle_alpha   90.00
_cell.angle_beta   90.00
_cell.angle_gamma   90.00
#
_symmetry.space_group_name_H-M   'P 1'
#
loop_
_entity.id
_entity.type
_entity.pdbx_description
1 polymer ?
#
loop_
_entity_poly.entity_id
_entity_poly.type
_entity_poly.pdbx_seq_one_letter_code
_entity_poly.pdbx_strand_id
1 'polypeptide(L)'
;LHTLMRFLEKNSHHGKIGTLSIAGIMRMARLILDTNCFAYDNKYYQQTRGGAMGSAFTQVLANIYMYEWEQDLIKHQAIHNGVYERYIDDIFMTTNQSIDEIKIELEKAANKDMNIKIHYEIDTSVNFLDVTITNENGQLKTSLYHKPTTEPYILLYTSDNPRHVHRNIQFAALLRAARICSDLHDFNRERIHIDMSLLLNNYPPNFIRNQFNRFFQ
;
A
#
# COMPACT_ATOMS: atom_id res chain seq x y z
N LEU A 1 -21.92 4.40 6.73
CA LEU A 1 -22.90 5.05 5.81
C LEU A 1 -23.02 6.56 6.01
N HIS A 2 -23.02 7.09 7.25
CA HIS A 2 -23.09 8.55 7.44
C HIS A 2 -21.92 9.30 6.76
N THR A 3 -20.69 8.81 6.92
CA THR A 3 -19.49 9.35 6.24
C THR A 3 -19.65 9.35 4.72
N LEU A 4 -20.17 8.26 4.14
CA LEU A 4 -20.46 8.22 2.70
C LEU A 4 -21.44 9.35 2.31
N MET A 5 -22.51 9.55 3.07
CA MET A 5 -23.50 10.60 2.77
C MET A 5 -22.86 11.99 2.75
N ARG A 6 -22.07 12.35 3.78
CA ARG A 6 -21.34 13.63 3.82
C ARG A 6 -20.36 13.77 2.67
N PHE A 7 -19.65 12.70 2.35
CA PHE A 7 -18.72 12.68 1.22
C PHE A 7 -19.45 12.93 -0.10
N LEU A 8 -20.58 12.26 -0.32
CA LEU A 8 -21.40 12.44 -1.53
C LEU A 8 -21.96 13.86 -1.61
N GLU A 9 -22.47 14.42 -0.51
CA GLU A 9 -22.99 15.80 -0.48
C GLU A 9 -21.92 16.81 -0.87
N LYS A 10 -20.71 16.68 -0.30
CA LYS A 10 -19.58 17.58 -0.56
C LYS A 10 -19.06 17.51 -2.01
N ASN A 11 -19.16 16.33 -2.64
CA ASN A 11 -18.60 16.08 -3.98
C ASN A 11 -19.67 15.98 -5.08
N SER A 12 -20.93 16.23 -4.76
CA SER A 12 -22.01 16.20 -5.74
C SER A 12 -22.15 17.53 -6.48
N HIS A 13 -22.58 17.46 -7.74
CA HIS A 13 -23.02 18.63 -8.49
C HIS A 13 -24.53 18.55 -8.62
N HIS A 14 -25.25 19.51 -8.02
CA HIS A 14 -26.73 19.53 -7.98
C HIS A 14 -27.34 18.25 -7.37
N GLY A 15 -26.72 17.68 -6.33
CA GLY A 15 -27.21 16.48 -5.64
C GLY A 15 -27.05 15.18 -6.44
N LYS A 16 -26.17 15.19 -7.45
CA LYS A 16 -25.85 14.02 -8.28
C LYS A 16 -24.34 13.80 -8.40
N ILE A 17 -23.96 12.55 -8.60
CA ILE A 17 -22.64 12.15 -9.05
C ILE A 17 -22.81 11.46 -10.40
N GLY A 18 -22.35 12.11 -11.47
CA GLY A 18 -22.70 11.71 -12.83
C GLY A 18 -24.22 11.76 -13.03
N THR A 19 -24.80 10.62 -13.41
CA THR A 19 -26.25 10.47 -13.62
C THR A 19 -27.02 10.03 -12.38
N LEU A 20 -26.33 9.59 -11.33
CA LEU A 20 -26.95 8.98 -10.14
C LEU A 20 -27.23 10.02 -9.06
N SER A 21 -28.42 9.96 -8.46
CA SER A 21 -28.74 10.77 -7.28
C SER A 21 -28.07 10.20 -6.03
N ILE A 22 -27.75 11.09 -5.08
CA ILE A 22 -27.21 10.67 -3.76
C ILE A 22 -28.11 9.63 -3.11
N ALA A 23 -29.43 9.83 -3.14
CA ALA A 23 -30.40 8.88 -2.60
C ALA A 23 -30.32 7.49 -3.28
N GLY A 24 -30.11 7.44 -4.60
CA GLY A 24 -29.91 6.20 -5.34
C GLY A 24 -28.63 5.47 -4.91
N ILE A 25 -27.53 6.19 -4.81
CA ILE A 25 -26.24 5.65 -4.36
C ILE A 25 -26.36 5.10 -2.92
N MET A 26 -26.98 5.86 -2.02
CA MET A 26 -27.18 5.45 -0.63
C MET A 26 -28.07 4.21 -0.50
N ARG A 27 -29.09 4.06 -1.36
CA ARG A 27 -29.93 2.84 -1.39
C ARG A 27 -29.14 1.63 -1.85
N MET A 28 -28.34 1.75 -2.91
CA MET A 28 -27.47 0.65 -3.38
C MET A 28 -26.41 0.30 -2.35
N ALA A 29 -25.82 1.29 -1.70
CA ALA A 29 -24.84 1.10 -0.63
C ALA A 29 -25.41 0.30 0.54
N ARG A 30 -26.63 0.65 0.99
CA ARG A 30 -27.34 -0.10 2.03
C ARG A 30 -27.61 -1.52 1.59
N LEU A 31 -28.14 -1.72 0.38
CA LEU A 31 -28.41 -3.05 -0.15
C LEU A 31 -27.16 -3.94 -0.07
N ILE A 32 -26.01 -3.47 -0.57
CA ILE A 32 -24.76 -4.24 -0.56
C ILE A 32 -24.30 -4.59 0.86
N LEU A 33 -24.41 -3.64 1.79
CA LEU A 33 -23.97 -3.85 3.18
C LEU A 33 -24.92 -4.75 3.96
N ASP A 34 -26.23 -4.61 3.73
CA ASP A 34 -27.27 -5.36 4.44
C ASP A 34 -27.40 -6.80 3.90
N THR A 35 -27.10 -7.04 2.61
CA THR A 35 -27.14 -8.40 2.02
C THR A 35 -25.79 -9.11 2.04
N ASN A 36 -24.86 -8.66 2.88
CA ASN A 36 -23.54 -9.25 2.97
C ASN A 36 -23.58 -10.58 3.75
N CYS A 37 -23.88 -11.67 3.03
CA CYS A 37 -24.00 -13.02 3.56
C CYS A 37 -22.92 -13.95 3.00
N PHE A 38 -22.41 -14.86 3.82
CA PHE A 38 -21.44 -15.89 3.41
C PHE A 38 -21.76 -17.24 4.06
N ALA A 39 -21.27 -18.32 3.46
CA ALA A 39 -21.40 -19.68 3.98
C ALA A 39 -20.06 -20.15 4.56
N TYR A 40 -20.08 -20.71 5.75
CA TYR A 40 -18.94 -21.35 6.39
C TYR A 40 -19.44 -22.56 7.20
N ASP A 41 -18.75 -23.70 7.09
CA ASP A 41 -19.12 -24.94 7.80
C ASP A 41 -20.62 -25.31 7.65
N ASN A 42 -21.11 -25.30 6.40
CA ASN A 42 -22.53 -25.55 6.05
C ASN A 42 -23.56 -24.66 6.76
N LYS A 43 -23.15 -23.52 7.33
CA LYS A 43 -24.02 -22.52 7.96
C LYS A 43 -23.92 -21.19 7.23
N TYR A 44 -25.04 -20.47 7.19
CA TYR A 44 -25.13 -19.13 6.61
C TYR A 44 -24.95 -18.07 7.69
N TYR A 45 -24.11 -17.09 7.41
CA TYR A 45 -23.82 -15.97 8.27
C TYR A 45 -24.05 -14.66 7.53
N GLN A 46 -24.54 -13.66 8.26
CA GLN A 46 -24.64 -12.29 7.77
C GLN A 46 -23.60 -11.44 8.51
N GLN A 47 -22.78 -10.73 7.76
CA GLN A 47 -21.83 -9.79 8.33
C GLN A 47 -22.57 -8.51 8.74
N THR A 48 -22.78 -8.34 10.03
CA THR A 48 -23.52 -7.19 10.60
C THR A 48 -22.64 -5.96 10.79
N ARG A 49 -21.31 -6.11 10.73
CA ARG A 49 -20.34 -5.03 10.94
C ARG A 49 -19.18 -5.12 9.95
N GLY A 50 -18.84 -3.98 9.37
CA GLY A 50 -17.88 -3.91 8.26
C GLY A 50 -18.52 -4.39 6.95
N GLY A 51 -17.71 -4.46 5.88
CA GLY A 51 -18.12 -5.10 4.64
C GLY A 51 -17.25 -6.31 4.33
N ALA A 52 -17.64 -7.06 3.30
CA ALA A 52 -16.92 -8.25 2.90
C ALA A 52 -15.51 -7.89 2.42
N MET A 53 -14.49 -8.58 2.95
CA MET A 53 -13.16 -8.49 2.36
C MET A 53 -13.21 -8.98 0.91
N GLY A 54 -12.56 -8.25 0.00
CA GLY A 54 -12.62 -8.51 -1.45
C GLY A 54 -13.79 -7.87 -2.18
N SER A 55 -14.75 -7.25 -1.48
CA SER A 55 -15.78 -6.42 -2.14
C SER A 55 -15.18 -5.10 -2.60
N ALA A 56 -15.21 -4.84 -3.90
CA ALA A 56 -14.74 -3.58 -4.49
C ALA A 56 -15.45 -2.37 -3.87
N PHE A 57 -16.75 -2.49 -3.56
CA PHE A 57 -17.50 -1.42 -2.93
C PHE A 57 -17.08 -1.18 -1.47
N THR A 58 -16.82 -2.25 -0.72
CA THR A 58 -16.34 -2.14 0.67
C THR A 58 -14.97 -1.44 0.73
N GLN A 59 -14.07 -1.73 -0.22
CA GLN A 59 -12.79 -1.04 -0.30
C GLN A 59 -12.96 0.47 -0.53
N VAL A 60 -13.86 0.86 -1.42
CA VAL A 60 -14.18 2.28 -1.68
C VAL A 60 -14.74 2.93 -0.41
N LEU A 61 -15.66 2.26 0.29
CA LEU A 61 -16.21 2.77 1.56
C LEU A 61 -15.13 2.94 2.63
N ALA A 62 -14.22 1.99 2.77
CA ALA A 62 -13.10 2.08 3.70
C ALA A 62 -12.22 3.29 3.37
N ASN A 63 -11.89 3.50 2.09
CA ASN A 63 -11.11 4.67 1.66
C ASN A 63 -11.83 6.00 1.93
N ILE A 64 -13.14 6.09 1.70
CA ILE A 64 -13.92 7.30 1.99
C ILE A 64 -13.93 7.59 3.49
N TYR A 65 -14.08 6.55 4.31
CA TYR A 65 -14.08 6.68 5.75
C TYR A 65 -12.71 7.10 6.30
N MET A 66 -11.64 6.44 5.84
CA MET A 66 -10.27 6.80 6.19
C MET A 66 -9.92 8.22 5.73
N TYR A 67 -10.36 8.62 4.54
CA TYR A 67 -10.18 9.98 4.04
C TYR A 67 -10.73 11.04 5.00
N GLU A 68 -11.92 10.84 5.58
CA GLU A 68 -12.47 11.78 6.57
C GLU A 68 -11.73 11.69 7.91
N TRP A 69 -11.38 10.47 8.33
CA TRP A 69 -10.69 10.23 9.59
C TRP A 69 -9.29 10.84 9.63
N GLU A 70 -8.53 10.79 8.53
CA GLU A 70 -7.13 11.23 8.45
C GLU A 70 -6.93 12.74 8.29
N GLN A 71 -8.00 13.51 8.07
CA GLN A 71 -7.90 14.95 7.76
C GLN A 71 -7.12 15.76 8.79
N ASP A 72 -7.21 15.43 10.08
CA ASP A 72 -6.52 16.17 11.13
C ASP A 72 -5.02 15.90 11.10
N LEU A 73 -4.61 14.65 10.85
CA LEU A 73 -3.21 14.28 10.67
C LEU A 73 -2.61 14.92 9.40
N ILE A 74 -3.36 14.92 8.29
CA ILE A 74 -2.92 15.58 7.05
C ILE A 74 -2.69 17.07 7.28
N LYS A 75 -3.64 17.75 7.94
CA LYS A 75 -3.52 19.18 8.26
C LYS A 75 -2.33 19.45 9.18
N HIS A 76 -2.17 18.62 10.22
CA HIS A 76 -1.04 18.70 11.13
C HIS A 76 0.27 18.59 10.35
N GLN A 77 0.41 17.60 9.47
CA GLN A 77 1.62 17.44 8.68
C GLN A 77 1.89 18.60 7.71
N ALA A 78 0.83 19.14 7.08
CA ALA A 78 0.96 20.32 6.24
C ALA A 78 1.47 21.56 7.00
N ILE A 79 1.07 21.74 8.27
CA ILE A 79 1.55 22.83 9.13
C ILE A 79 3.03 22.65 9.49
N HIS A 80 3.46 21.42 9.71
CA HIS A 80 4.82 21.10 10.17
C HIS A 80 5.80 20.74 9.05
N ASN A 81 5.42 20.94 7.78
CA ASN A 81 6.19 20.56 6.59
C ASN A 81 6.62 19.08 6.62
N GLY A 82 5.76 18.22 7.14
CA GLY A 82 5.95 16.77 7.13
C GLY A 82 5.27 16.11 5.94
N VAL A 83 5.70 14.89 5.64
CA VAL A 83 5.09 14.03 4.63
C VAL A 83 3.98 13.22 5.29
N TYR A 84 2.87 13.03 4.58
CA TYR A 84 1.82 12.08 4.92
C TYR A 84 1.43 11.32 3.66
N GLU A 85 1.67 10.02 3.64
CA GLU A 85 1.32 9.13 2.55
C GLU A 85 0.52 7.95 3.08
N ARG A 86 -0.49 7.51 2.34
CA ARG A 86 -1.31 6.35 2.71
C ARG A 86 -1.43 5.37 1.54
N TYR A 87 -1.19 4.11 1.82
CA TYR A 87 -1.51 3.00 0.93
C TYR A 87 -2.50 2.05 1.62
N ILE A 88 -3.78 2.15 1.26
CA ILE A 88 -4.87 1.38 1.87
C ILE A 88 -4.91 1.57 3.39
N ASP A 89 -4.34 0.64 4.16
CA ASP A 89 -4.29 0.59 5.62
C ASP A 89 -2.91 0.99 6.18
N ASP A 90 -1.86 1.02 5.36
CA ASP A 90 -0.52 1.46 5.76
C ASP A 90 -0.37 2.97 5.59
N ILE A 91 0.21 3.63 6.59
CA ILE A 91 0.48 5.07 6.60
C ILE A 91 1.98 5.29 6.81
N PHE A 92 2.57 6.18 6.01
CA PHE A 92 3.92 6.69 6.18
C PHE A 92 3.88 8.19 6.51
N MET A 93 4.64 8.60 7.52
CA MET A 93 4.70 9.98 7.97
C MET A 93 6.14 10.38 8.29
N THR A 94 6.49 11.63 8.02
CA THR A 94 7.70 12.26 8.59
C THR A 94 7.31 13.34 9.57
N THR A 95 8.21 13.70 10.49
CA THR A 95 7.97 14.81 11.42
C THR A 95 9.26 15.60 11.64
N ASN A 96 9.10 16.92 11.73
CA ASN A 96 10.16 17.85 12.14
C ASN A 96 10.03 18.26 13.62
N GLN A 97 9.08 17.67 14.34
CA GLN A 97 8.83 17.93 15.75
C GLN A 97 9.60 16.93 16.62
N SER A 98 9.59 17.17 17.93
CA SER A 98 10.10 16.19 18.88
C SER A 98 9.26 14.91 18.89
N ILE A 99 9.86 13.80 19.31
CA ILE A 99 9.20 12.50 19.42
C ILE A 99 7.98 12.58 20.36
N ASP A 100 8.06 13.39 21.42
CA ASP A 100 6.96 13.51 22.39
C ASP A 100 5.76 14.28 21.80
N GLU A 101 6.01 15.34 21.03
CA GLU A 101 4.94 16.10 20.35
C GLU A 101 4.19 15.23 19.34
N ILE A 102 4.90 14.47 18.51
CA ILE A 102 4.23 13.60 17.52
C ILE A 102 3.48 12.45 18.20
N LYS A 103 3.98 11.90 19.32
CA LYS A 103 3.26 10.88 20.10
C LYS A 103 1.93 11.39 20.63
N ILE A 104 1.86 12.63 21.11
CA ILE A 104 0.61 13.24 21.56
C ILE A 104 -0.41 13.28 20.41
N GLU A 105 0.01 13.65 19.20
CA GLU A 105 -0.89 13.68 18.04
C GLU A 105 -1.33 12.27 17.60
N LEU A 106 -0.43 11.28 17.64
CA LEU A 106 -0.77 9.89 17.37
C LEU A 106 -1.73 9.31 18.40
N GLU A 107 -1.59 9.68 19.68
CA GLU A 107 -2.53 9.30 20.75
C GLU A 107 -3.90 9.94 20.55
N LYS A 108 -3.97 11.21 20.13
CA LYS A 108 -5.24 11.86 19.77
C LYS A 108 -5.91 11.12 18.61
N ALA A 109 -5.15 10.75 17.58
CA ALA A 109 -5.67 9.99 16.44
C ALA A 109 -6.16 8.60 16.85
N ALA A 110 -5.40 7.89 17.71
CA ALA A 110 -5.77 6.56 18.21
C ALA A 110 -7.07 6.58 19.04
N ASN A 111 -7.34 7.69 19.74
CA ASN A 111 -8.55 7.85 20.54
C ASN A 111 -9.75 8.45 19.76
N LYS A 112 -9.56 8.83 18.49
CA LYS A 112 -10.60 9.47 17.67
C LYS A 112 -11.75 8.53 17.34
N ASP A 113 -11.47 7.26 17.12
CA ASP A 113 -12.49 6.24 16.85
C ASP A 113 -12.09 4.91 17.48
N MET A 114 -12.93 4.41 18.39
CA MET A 114 -12.72 3.13 19.11
C MET A 114 -12.59 1.90 18.19
N ASN A 115 -12.98 2.03 16.92
CA ASN A 115 -12.96 0.96 15.94
C ASN A 115 -11.69 0.96 15.09
N ILE A 116 -10.87 2.01 15.17
CA ILE A 116 -9.56 2.08 14.53
C ILE A 116 -8.49 1.87 15.59
N LYS A 117 -7.61 0.91 15.35
CA LYS A 117 -6.41 0.70 16.15
C LYS A 117 -5.21 1.12 15.34
N ILE A 118 -4.43 2.06 15.86
CA ILE A 118 -3.19 2.49 15.25
C ILE A 118 -2.06 1.71 15.90
N HIS A 119 -1.26 1.04 15.08
CA HIS A 119 0.04 0.50 15.47
C HIS A 119 1.09 1.31 14.71
N TYR A 120 2.03 1.89 15.42
CA TYR A 120 3.06 2.75 14.83
C TYR A 120 4.45 2.40 15.37
N GLU A 121 5.44 2.68 14.54
CA GLU A 121 6.86 2.63 14.86
C GLU A 121 7.45 4.00 14.48
N ILE A 122 8.30 4.56 15.34
CA ILE A 122 8.97 5.84 15.09
C ILE A 122 10.46 5.57 15.16
N ASP A 123 11.12 5.68 14.02
CA ASP A 123 12.57 5.56 13.91
C ASP A 123 13.07 6.45 12.77
N THR A 124 14.38 6.68 12.76
CA THR A 124 15.15 7.22 11.64
C THR A 124 15.14 6.33 10.42
N SER A 125 14.88 5.03 10.56
CA SER A 125 14.74 4.09 9.45
C SER A 125 13.54 3.19 9.66
N VAL A 126 12.58 3.22 8.72
CA VAL A 126 11.33 2.45 8.80
C VAL A 126 11.02 1.74 7.49
N ASN A 127 10.24 0.67 7.56
CA ASN A 127 9.76 -0.05 6.39
C ASN A 127 8.33 0.38 6.06
N PHE A 128 8.09 0.74 4.81
CA PHE A 128 6.76 1.03 4.27
C PHE A 128 6.56 0.23 2.99
N LEU A 129 5.61 -0.72 3.03
CA LEU A 129 5.39 -1.71 1.97
C LEU A 129 6.68 -2.49 1.64
N ASP A 130 7.27 -2.22 0.48
CA ASP A 130 8.47 -2.82 -0.06
C ASP A 130 9.67 -1.85 -0.11
N VAL A 131 9.59 -0.76 0.65
CA VAL A 131 10.62 0.28 0.71
C VAL A 131 11.10 0.44 2.14
N THR A 132 12.41 0.40 2.33
CA THR A 132 13.06 0.91 3.54
C THR A 132 13.34 2.38 3.32
N ILE A 133 12.78 3.27 4.15
CA ILE A 133 13.06 4.71 4.12
C ILE A 133 13.92 5.07 5.32
N THR A 134 15.09 5.66 5.06
CA THR A 134 16.04 6.12 6.08
C THR A 134 16.23 7.62 5.96
N ASN A 135 16.09 8.32 7.08
CA ASN A 135 16.34 9.75 7.19
C ASN A 135 17.83 10.00 7.50
N GLU A 136 18.57 10.53 6.54
CA GLU A 136 19.93 11.02 6.71
C GLU A 136 19.93 12.54 6.83
N ASN A 137 19.81 13.06 8.05
CA ASN A 137 19.91 14.49 8.36
C ASN A 137 18.93 15.38 7.54
N GLY A 138 17.69 14.91 7.38
CA GLY A 138 16.64 15.61 6.63
C GLY A 138 16.53 15.20 5.16
N GLN A 139 17.42 14.34 4.67
CA GLN A 139 17.30 13.73 3.34
C GLN A 139 16.79 12.30 3.47
N LEU A 140 15.67 12.00 2.84
CA LEU A 140 15.14 10.64 2.79
C LEU A 140 15.88 9.85 1.72
N LYS A 141 16.54 8.77 2.13
CA LYS A 141 17.04 7.73 1.25
C LYS A 141 16.14 6.53 1.29
N THR A 142 16.03 5.86 0.15
CA THR A 142 15.16 4.71 -0.04
C THR A 142 15.95 3.53 -0.58
N SER A 143 15.60 2.33 -0.14
CA SER A 143 16.13 1.05 -0.63
C SER A 143 15.02 -0.01 -0.63
N LEU A 144 15.20 -1.13 -1.33
CA LEU A 144 14.21 -2.21 -1.29
C LEU A 144 14.17 -2.87 0.09
N TYR A 145 12.97 -3.07 0.60
CA TYR A 145 12.71 -3.92 1.75
C TYR A 145 12.23 -5.31 1.29
N HIS A 146 12.90 -6.34 1.79
CA HIS A 146 12.46 -7.73 1.67
C HIS A 146 12.00 -8.22 3.02
N LYS A 147 10.78 -8.77 3.10
CA LYS A 147 10.30 -9.33 4.35
C LYS A 147 11.19 -10.52 4.72
N PRO A 148 11.55 -10.72 6.01
CA PRO A 148 12.37 -11.85 6.43
C PRO A 148 11.78 -13.23 6.05
N THR A 149 10.47 -13.29 5.83
CA THR A 149 9.74 -14.48 5.41
C THR A 149 9.63 -14.65 3.89
N THR A 150 10.16 -13.71 3.10
CA THR A 150 10.15 -13.80 1.64
C THR A 150 11.09 -14.90 1.19
N GLU A 151 10.52 -15.94 0.57
CA GLU A 151 11.31 -16.97 -0.08
C GLU A 151 11.77 -16.50 -1.47
N PRO A 152 12.97 -16.86 -1.93
CA PRO A 152 13.51 -16.43 -3.22
C PRO A 152 12.88 -17.16 -4.41
N TYR A 153 11.71 -17.80 -4.23
CA TYR A 153 11.06 -18.57 -5.28
C TYR A 153 10.33 -17.63 -6.25
N ILE A 154 10.71 -17.74 -7.51
CA ILE A 154 10.08 -17.06 -8.63
C ILE A 154 9.70 -18.11 -9.67
N LEU A 155 9.22 -17.69 -10.83
CA LEU A 155 8.87 -18.61 -11.89
C LEU A 155 10.11 -19.41 -12.37
N LEU A 156 10.09 -20.73 -12.19
CA LEU A 156 11.14 -21.64 -12.66
C LEU A 156 11.42 -21.47 -14.16
N TYR A 157 12.68 -21.45 -14.56
CA TYR A 157 13.09 -21.27 -15.97
C TYR A 157 12.59 -22.38 -16.91
N THR A 158 12.33 -23.57 -16.36
CA THR A 158 11.83 -24.76 -17.08
C THR A 158 10.31 -24.80 -17.20
N SER A 159 9.59 -23.88 -16.57
CA SER A 159 8.14 -23.83 -16.67
C SER A 159 7.69 -23.50 -18.10
N ASP A 160 6.50 -23.97 -18.47
CA ASP A 160 5.92 -23.78 -19.82
C ASP A 160 5.32 -22.38 -20.00
N ASN A 161 6.12 -21.36 -19.72
CA ASN A 161 5.73 -19.97 -19.88
C ASN A 161 6.44 -19.37 -21.10
N PRO A 162 5.79 -18.42 -21.80
CA PRO A 162 6.42 -17.75 -22.92
C PRO A 162 7.77 -17.12 -22.52
N ARG A 163 8.77 -17.22 -23.41
CA ARG A 163 10.13 -16.70 -23.14
C ARG A 163 10.17 -15.21 -22.79
N HIS A 164 9.20 -14.42 -23.21
CA HIS A 164 9.13 -13.01 -22.81
C HIS A 164 8.82 -12.81 -21.32
N VAL A 165 8.07 -13.72 -20.67
CA VAL A 165 7.78 -13.65 -19.23
C VAL A 165 9.07 -13.80 -18.43
N HIS A 166 9.88 -14.80 -18.75
CA HIS A 166 11.20 -15.02 -18.15
C HIS A 166 12.14 -13.81 -18.27
N ARG A 167 12.12 -13.13 -19.42
CA ARG A 167 12.91 -11.90 -19.63
C ARG A 167 12.37 -10.74 -18.79
N ASN A 168 11.05 -10.62 -18.72
CA ASN A 168 10.38 -9.55 -18.00
C ASN A 168 10.54 -9.66 -16.48
N ILE A 169 10.73 -10.85 -15.92
CA ILE A 169 10.96 -11.03 -14.48
C ILE A 169 12.20 -10.24 -14.03
N GLN A 170 13.35 -10.47 -14.66
CA GLN A 170 14.58 -9.75 -14.31
C GLN A 170 14.45 -8.26 -14.64
N PHE A 171 13.89 -7.92 -15.81
CA PHE A 171 13.72 -6.52 -16.20
C PHE A 171 12.85 -5.73 -15.21
N ALA A 172 11.69 -6.27 -14.81
CA ALA A 172 10.78 -5.62 -13.88
C ALA A 172 11.41 -5.49 -12.48
N ALA A 173 12.14 -6.51 -12.03
CA ALA A 173 12.85 -6.47 -10.74
C ALA A 173 13.95 -5.40 -10.74
N LEU A 174 14.77 -5.32 -11.80
CA LEU A 174 15.80 -4.28 -11.95
C LEU A 174 15.17 -2.89 -12.09
N LEU A 175 14.08 -2.75 -12.83
CA LEU A 175 13.38 -1.47 -12.96
C LEU A 175 12.81 -1.00 -11.61
N ARG A 176 12.26 -1.91 -10.82
CA ARG A 176 11.80 -1.63 -9.46
C ARG A 176 12.96 -1.19 -8.56
N ALA A 177 14.09 -1.91 -8.60
CA ALA A 177 15.29 -1.53 -7.87
C ALA A 177 15.81 -0.14 -8.28
N ALA A 178 15.84 0.15 -9.58
CA ALA A 178 16.30 1.45 -10.08
C ALA A 178 15.39 2.61 -9.70
N ARG A 179 14.09 2.35 -9.50
CA ARG A 179 13.11 3.37 -9.07
C ARG A 179 13.14 3.62 -7.56
N ILE A 180 13.40 2.56 -6.79
CA ILE A 180 13.32 2.61 -5.32
C ILE A 180 14.67 2.97 -4.71
N CYS A 181 15.79 2.44 -5.20
CA CYS A 181 17.08 2.70 -4.56
C CYS A 181 17.58 4.12 -4.85
N SER A 182 17.84 4.88 -3.79
CA SER A 182 18.37 6.25 -3.88
C SER A 182 19.85 6.30 -4.29
N ASP A 183 20.60 5.21 -4.05
CA ASP A 183 22.00 5.13 -4.43
C ASP A 183 22.36 3.86 -5.20
N LEU A 184 23.51 3.94 -5.87
CA LEU A 184 24.02 2.88 -6.71
C LEU A 184 24.51 1.66 -5.90
N HIS A 185 24.90 1.86 -4.64
CA HIS A 185 25.35 0.75 -3.80
C HIS A 185 24.18 -0.17 -3.47
N ASP A 186 23.06 0.41 -3.04
CA ASP A 186 21.82 -0.29 -2.71
C ASP A 186 21.21 -0.96 -3.95
N PHE A 187 21.21 -0.27 -5.10
CA PHE A 187 20.83 -0.87 -6.37
C PHE A 187 21.69 -2.11 -6.70
N ASN A 188 23.01 -2.03 -6.52
CA ASN A 188 23.90 -3.15 -6.81
C ASN A 188 23.71 -4.32 -5.83
N ARG A 189 23.42 -4.05 -4.56
CA ARG A 189 23.05 -5.10 -3.59
C ARG A 189 21.77 -5.80 -4.01
N GLU A 190 20.76 -5.04 -4.44
CA GLU A 190 19.51 -5.61 -4.93
C GLU A 190 19.71 -6.42 -6.22
N ARG A 191 20.54 -5.93 -7.15
CA ARG A 191 20.90 -6.69 -8.35
C ARG A 191 21.47 -8.07 -8.00
N ILE A 192 22.40 -8.13 -7.03
CA ILE A 192 22.98 -9.41 -6.59
C ILE A 192 21.89 -10.33 -6.03
N HIS A 193 20.96 -9.79 -5.25
CA HIS A 193 19.84 -10.55 -4.71
C HIS A 193 18.91 -11.09 -5.82
N ILE A 194 18.61 -10.29 -6.85
CA ILE A 194 17.84 -10.69 -8.03
C ILE A 194 18.55 -11.81 -8.79
N ASP A 195 19.85 -11.67 -9.05
CA ASP A 195 20.65 -12.65 -9.77
C ASP A 195 20.70 -13.99 -9.00
N MET A 196 20.87 -13.95 -7.69
CA MET A 196 20.81 -15.13 -6.83
C MET A 196 19.45 -15.81 -6.89
N SER A 197 18.36 -15.04 -6.84
CA SER A 197 16.99 -15.57 -6.95
C SER A 197 16.78 -16.26 -8.30
N LEU A 198 17.25 -15.67 -9.40
CA LEU A 198 17.19 -16.28 -10.73
C LEU A 198 18.00 -17.59 -10.82
N LEU A 199 19.20 -17.62 -10.26
CA LEU A 199 20.02 -18.84 -10.22
C LEU A 199 19.34 -19.97 -9.42
N LEU A 200 18.76 -19.66 -8.26
CA LEU A 200 18.00 -20.61 -7.45
C LEU A 200 16.78 -21.18 -8.18
N ASN A 201 16.22 -20.44 -9.15
CA ASN A 201 15.09 -20.85 -9.97
C ASN A 201 15.51 -21.38 -11.36
N ASN A 202 16.74 -21.88 -11.48
CA ASN A 202 17.32 -22.57 -12.64
C ASN A 202 17.50 -21.70 -13.90
N TYR A 203 17.61 -20.38 -13.77
CA TYR A 203 17.92 -19.52 -14.91
C TYR A 203 19.40 -19.67 -15.31
N PRO A 204 19.72 -19.88 -16.61
CA PRO A 204 21.10 -20.01 -17.05
C PRO A 204 21.90 -18.72 -16.81
N PRO A 205 23.15 -18.77 -16.32
CA PRO A 205 23.97 -17.58 -16.08
C PRO A 205 24.12 -16.67 -17.32
N ASN A 206 24.24 -17.28 -18.51
CA ASN A 206 24.29 -16.53 -19.77
C ASN A 206 22.99 -15.77 -20.06
N PHE A 207 21.83 -16.33 -19.69
CA PHE A 207 20.55 -15.66 -19.83
C PHE A 207 20.48 -14.43 -18.93
N ILE A 208 20.85 -14.59 -17.66
CA ILE A 208 20.87 -13.53 -16.64
C ILE A 208 21.76 -12.37 -17.09
N ARG A 209 23.00 -12.67 -17.50
CA ARG A 209 23.95 -11.66 -18.00
C ARG A 209 23.43 -10.93 -19.24
N ASN A 210 22.86 -11.67 -20.19
CA ASN A 210 22.34 -11.06 -21.42
C ASN A 210 21.15 -10.15 -21.15
N GLN A 211 20.25 -10.52 -20.24
CA GLN A 211 19.11 -9.67 -19.87
C GLN A 211 19.55 -8.44 -19.08
N PHE A 212 20.52 -8.57 -18.18
CA PHE A 212 21.11 -7.41 -17.48
C PHE A 212 21.71 -6.40 -18.46
N ASN A 213 22.47 -6.85 -19.47
CA ASN A 213 23.04 -5.95 -20.48
C ASN A 213 21.96 -5.23 -21.30
N ARG A 214 20.81 -5.88 -21.53
CA ARG A 214 19.66 -5.27 -22.23
C ARG A 214 18.92 -4.24 -21.38
N PHE A 215 19.07 -4.26 -20.06
CA PHE A 215 18.38 -3.31 -19.18
C PHE A 215 18.84 -1.86 -19.40
N PHE A 216 20.10 -1.65 -19.81
CA PHE A 216 20.68 -0.33 -20.07
C PHE A 216 20.60 0.13 -21.54
N GLN A 217 20.00 -0.68 -22.41
CA GLN A 217 19.79 -0.36 -23.83
C GLN A 217 18.42 0.26 -24.02
#